data_AF-A0A6J4XSX6-F1
#
_entry.id   AF-A0A6J4XSX6-F1
#
_cell.length_a   1.000
_cell.length_b   1.000
_cell.length_c   1.000
_cell.angle_alpha   90.00
_cell.angle_beta   90.00
_cell.angle_gamma   90.00
#
_symmetry.space_group_name_H-M   'P 1'
#
loop_
_entity.id
_entity.type
_entity.pdbx_description
1 polymer ?
#
loop_
_entity_poly.entity_id
_entity_poly.type
_entity_poly.pdbx_seq_one_letter_code
_entity_poly.pdbx_strand_id
1 'polypeptide(L)'
;MDIFSVGAAENILAFANQKSYQLESLANSALQSGIDSYMDEDFEGAAKEFKRAIGLAPDSPYSVDAAHYMAQAHLNLDDPKKAIEAYQESIRLDSYRDDSHNKLGNLYFSLDRHEDATTEYEAAARLNPDATNIYTLGQAYLNVERFSDAETQFSKVAQMERQDPAGKFGLGITFSRQNRNEEAIAMFEEAIALKDDFYDAYAEMGYTYADMGDMDQAQELVDFLEIQDQAVLADNLSRYMYKVDPPKIVYAQSASTFPFLMGSNTPISALDTYLESANATKTFTMRFQFDKAMDRESVENVANWQIDRAVGNGPGQAYNFGMSIPSTDIKISSLPKSVYYDSANYSATVFFEIQQNAAADGTIDPSHIEFKFSGQDIYGKKMDPNFDQYTGFSKTA
;
A
#
# COMPACT_ATOMS: atom_id res chain seq x y z
N MET A 1 -55.33 -19.05 -55.54
CA MET A 1 -53.90 -19.19 -55.18
C MET A 1 -53.16 -18.16 -56.02
N ASP A 2 -52.67 -17.12 -55.36
CA ASP A 2 -51.94 -16.02 -56.00
C ASP A 2 -50.53 -16.48 -56.38
N ILE A 3 -50.25 -16.55 -57.67
CA ILE A 3 -48.95 -16.95 -58.24
C ILE A 3 -48.14 -15.71 -58.67
N PHE A 4 -48.75 -14.51 -58.60
CA PHE A 4 -48.15 -13.25 -59.04
C PHE A 4 -47.43 -12.47 -57.92
N SER A 5 -47.61 -12.81 -56.64
CA SER A 5 -46.92 -12.11 -55.54
C SER A 5 -45.51 -12.64 -55.27
N VAL A 6 -45.21 -13.89 -55.67
CA VAL A 6 -43.94 -14.57 -55.34
C VAL A 6 -42.77 -14.01 -56.17
N GLY A 7 -42.95 -13.79 -57.49
CA GLY A 7 -41.86 -13.32 -58.36
C GLY A 7 -41.49 -11.83 -58.21
N ALA A 8 -42.39 -11.01 -57.67
CA ALA A 8 -42.07 -9.61 -57.34
C ALA A 8 -41.28 -9.52 -56.02
N ALA A 9 -41.62 -10.36 -55.04
CA ALA A 9 -40.90 -10.45 -53.77
C ALA A 9 -39.47 -10.98 -53.97
N GLU A 10 -39.27 -12.00 -54.81
CA GLU A 10 -37.95 -12.54 -55.13
C GLU A 10 -37.03 -11.50 -55.81
N ASN A 11 -37.57 -10.68 -56.72
CA ASN A 11 -36.78 -9.61 -57.35
C ASN A 11 -36.42 -8.48 -56.37
N ILE A 12 -37.36 -8.07 -55.49
CA ILE A 12 -37.08 -7.05 -54.46
C ILE A 12 -35.99 -7.55 -53.49
N LEU A 13 -36.06 -8.82 -53.09
CA LEU A 13 -35.03 -9.45 -52.25
C LEU A 13 -33.67 -9.50 -52.95
N ALA A 14 -33.62 -9.86 -54.24
CA ALA A 14 -32.38 -9.88 -55.01
C ALA A 14 -31.74 -8.49 -55.15
N PHE A 15 -32.53 -7.45 -55.44
CA PHE A 15 -32.04 -6.07 -55.50
C PHE A 15 -31.60 -5.54 -54.13
N ALA A 16 -32.31 -5.87 -53.06
CA ALA A 16 -31.93 -5.51 -51.69
C ALA A 16 -30.60 -6.16 -51.30
N ASN A 17 -30.42 -7.44 -51.61
CA ASN A 17 -29.18 -8.17 -51.36
C ASN A 17 -28.01 -7.56 -52.14
N GLN A 18 -28.18 -7.25 -53.43
CA GLN A 18 -27.12 -6.65 -54.24
C GLN A 18 -26.69 -5.27 -53.69
N LYS A 19 -27.64 -4.47 -53.23
CA LYS A 19 -27.36 -3.17 -52.61
C LYS A 19 -26.63 -3.32 -51.27
N SER A 20 -27.00 -4.30 -50.46
CA SER A 20 -26.32 -4.63 -49.20
C SER A 20 -24.86 -5.03 -49.43
N TYR A 21 -24.56 -5.91 -50.38
CA TYR A 21 -23.18 -6.26 -50.75
C TYR A 21 -22.34 -5.06 -51.20
N GLN A 22 -22.95 -4.13 -51.97
CA GLN A 22 -22.26 -2.92 -52.39
C GLN A 22 -21.92 -2.00 -51.21
N LEU A 23 -22.86 -1.83 -50.26
CA LEU A 23 -22.65 -1.03 -49.07
C LEU A 23 -21.58 -1.63 -48.16
N GLU A 24 -21.57 -2.95 -47.97
CA GLU A 24 -20.53 -3.66 -47.22
C GLU A 24 -19.15 -3.48 -47.86
N SER A 25 -19.04 -3.60 -49.19
CA SER A 25 -17.77 -3.37 -49.89
C SER A 25 -17.27 -1.93 -49.72
N LEU A 26 -18.17 -0.94 -49.72
CA LEU A 26 -17.82 0.46 -49.48
C LEU A 26 -17.43 0.70 -48.02
N ALA A 27 -18.13 0.05 -47.07
CA ALA A 27 -17.81 0.11 -45.64
C ALA A 27 -16.41 -0.46 -45.37
N ASN A 28 -16.07 -1.62 -45.96
CA ASN A 28 -14.73 -2.19 -45.86
C ASN A 28 -13.67 -1.26 -46.49
N SER A 29 -13.95 -0.66 -47.65
CA SER A 29 -13.02 0.32 -48.24
C SER A 29 -12.81 1.54 -47.36
N ALA A 30 -13.86 2.04 -46.69
CA ALA A 30 -13.75 3.14 -45.75
C ALA A 30 -12.99 2.73 -44.47
N LEU A 31 -13.20 1.51 -43.97
CA LEU A 31 -12.43 0.95 -42.86
C LEU A 31 -10.94 0.92 -43.20
N GLN A 32 -10.56 0.38 -44.37
CA GLN A 32 -9.16 0.32 -44.79
C GLN A 32 -8.56 1.72 -44.95
N SER A 33 -9.29 2.66 -45.57
CA SER A 33 -8.83 4.06 -45.65
C SER A 33 -8.65 4.70 -44.29
N GLY A 34 -9.50 4.39 -43.32
CA GLY A 34 -9.34 4.85 -41.94
C GLY A 34 -8.13 4.25 -41.24
N ILE A 35 -7.84 2.96 -41.49
CA ILE A 35 -6.63 2.29 -40.98
C ILE A 35 -5.38 2.94 -41.60
N ASP A 36 -5.36 3.18 -42.91
CA ASP A 36 -4.25 3.86 -43.59
C ASP A 36 -4.00 5.25 -42.99
N SER A 37 -5.05 6.07 -42.84
CA SER A 37 -4.94 7.38 -42.16
C SER A 37 -4.46 7.27 -40.71
N TYR A 38 -4.89 6.24 -39.97
CA TYR A 38 -4.45 6.01 -38.60
C TYR A 38 -2.96 5.69 -38.53
N MET A 39 -2.45 4.88 -39.46
CA MET A 39 -1.03 4.53 -39.56
C MET A 39 -0.18 5.73 -40.00
N ASP A 40 -0.75 6.66 -40.76
CA ASP A 40 -0.14 7.94 -41.14
C ASP A 40 -0.25 9.02 -40.03
N GLU A 41 -0.75 8.67 -38.84
CA GLU A 41 -1.01 9.58 -37.70
C GLU A 41 -2.02 10.71 -38.00
N ASP A 42 -2.76 10.62 -39.11
CA ASP A 42 -3.93 11.47 -39.39
C ASP A 42 -5.16 10.94 -38.66
N PHE A 43 -5.16 11.11 -37.33
CA PHE A 43 -6.22 10.58 -36.46
C PHE A 43 -7.59 11.25 -36.72
N GLU A 44 -7.62 12.52 -37.17
CA GLU A 44 -8.87 13.18 -37.54
C GLU A 44 -9.45 12.59 -38.83
N GLY A 45 -8.61 12.36 -39.85
CA GLY A 45 -8.98 11.67 -41.08
C GLY A 45 -9.42 10.24 -40.83
N ALA A 46 -8.68 9.52 -39.98
CA ALA A 46 -9.00 8.16 -39.58
C ALA A 46 -10.39 8.07 -38.93
N ALA A 47 -10.67 8.90 -37.91
CA ALA A 47 -11.96 8.93 -37.22
C ALA A 47 -13.13 9.23 -38.19
N LYS A 48 -12.89 10.09 -39.19
CA LYS A 48 -13.88 10.40 -40.22
C LYS A 48 -14.19 9.21 -41.13
N GLU A 49 -13.16 8.49 -41.59
CA GLU A 49 -13.36 7.32 -42.44
C GLU A 49 -13.95 6.13 -41.67
N PHE A 50 -13.60 5.94 -40.39
CA PHE A 50 -14.25 4.95 -39.53
C PHE A 50 -15.74 5.26 -39.32
N LYS A 51 -16.08 6.53 -39.02
CA LYS A 51 -17.49 6.96 -38.94
C LYS A 51 -18.24 6.72 -40.24
N ARG A 52 -17.57 6.92 -41.38
CA ARG A 52 -18.13 6.63 -42.70
C ARG A 52 -18.35 5.12 -42.89
N ALA A 53 -17.42 4.27 -42.47
CA ALA A 53 -17.57 2.82 -42.54
C ALA A 53 -18.82 2.36 -41.77
N ILE A 54 -18.98 2.83 -40.52
CA ILE A 54 -20.15 2.56 -39.67
C ILE A 54 -21.44 3.02 -40.35
N GLY A 55 -21.46 4.23 -40.89
CA GLY A 55 -22.65 4.78 -41.55
C GLY A 55 -23.05 4.10 -42.86
N LEU A 56 -22.09 3.47 -43.56
CA LEU A 56 -22.34 2.77 -44.82
C LEU A 56 -23.01 1.42 -44.61
N ALA A 57 -22.58 0.65 -43.60
CA ALA A 57 -23.13 -0.66 -43.30
C ALA A 57 -23.15 -0.93 -41.78
N PRO A 58 -24.07 -0.33 -41.02
CA PRO A 58 -24.11 -0.45 -39.55
C PRO A 58 -24.15 -1.90 -39.05
N ASP A 59 -24.86 -2.78 -39.75
CA ASP A 59 -25.02 -4.20 -39.37
C ASP A 59 -23.84 -5.07 -39.83
N SER A 60 -22.81 -4.48 -40.44
CA SER A 60 -21.63 -5.20 -40.92
C SER A 60 -20.65 -5.50 -39.78
N PRO A 61 -19.96 -6.65 -39.78
CA PRO A 61 -18.88 -6.94 -38.83
C PRO A 61 -17.78 -5.87 -38.81
N TYR A 62 -17.54 -5.19 -39.95
CA TYR A 62 -16.57 -4.10 -40.07
C TYR A 62 -16.92 -2.87 -39.22
N SER A 63 -18.19 -2.67 -38.89
CA SER A 63 -18.65 -1.47 -38.17
C SER A 63 -18.23 -1.50 -36.70
N VAL A 64 -18.21 -2.69 -36.09
CA VAL A 64 -17.70 -2.87 -34.72
C VAL A 64 -16.21 -2.54 -34.66
N ASP A 65 -15.43 -3.11 -35.60
CA ASP A 65 -14.00 -2.84 -35.68
C ASP A 65 -13.71 -1.37 -36.00
N ALA A 66 -14.49 -0.75 -36.91
CA ALA A 66 -14.41 0.67 -37.20
C ALA A 66 -14.70 1.53 -35.95
N ALA A 67 -15.71 1.18 -35.15
CA ALA A 67 -16.02 1.89 -33.91
C ALA A 67 -14.88 1.78 -32.89
N HIS A 68 -14.26 0.59 -32.78
CA HIS A 68 -13.06 0.42 -31.95
C HIS A 68 -11.88 1.27 -32.43
N TYR A 69 -11.54 1.27 -33.72
CA TYR A 69 -10.45 2.08 -34.24
C TYR A 69 -10.75 3.58 -34.17
N MET A 70 -12.02 3.98 -34.33
CA MET A 70 -12.47 5.35 -34.08
C MET A 70 -12.22 5.78 -32.64
N ALA A 71 -12.49 4.89 -31.67
CA ALA A 71 -12.18 5.16 -30.26
C ALA A 71 -10.67 5.36 -30.05
N GLN A 72 -9.84 4.49 -30.62
CA GLN A 72 -8.38 4.64 -30.55
C GLN A 72 -7.87 5.93 -31.20
N ALA A 73 -8.43 6.32 -32.35
CA ALA A 73 -8.08 7.57 -33.01
C ALA A 73 -8.40 8.77 -32.09
N HIS A 74 -9.55 8.75 -31.41
CA HIS A 74 -9.92 9.79 -30.45
C HIS A 74 -9.03 9.80 -29.19
N LEU A 75 -8.52 8.66 -28.74
CA LEU A 75 -7.52 8.63 -27.65
C LEU A 75 -6.20 9.27 -28.06
N ASN A 76 -5.73 9.04 -29.29
CA ASN A 76 -4.52 9.71 -29.80
C ASN A 76 -4.73 11.22 -30.01
N LEU A 77 -5.97 11.66 -30.16
CA LEU A 77 -6.36 13.08 -30.21
C LEU A 77 -6.59 13.69 -28.82
N ASP A 78 -6.34 12.96 -27.74
CA ASP A 78 -6.62 13.37 -26.34
C ASP A 78 -8.10 13.76 -26.13
N ASP A 79 -9.03 13.07 -26.80
CA ASP A 79 -10.48 13.25 -26.68
C ASP A 79 -11.15 11.99 -26.10
N PRO A 80 -11.01 11.74 -24.79
CA PRO A 80 -11.58 10.55 -24.15
C PRO A 80 -13.11 10.51 -24.20
N LYS A 81 -13.78 11.67 -24.35
CA LYS A 81 -15.24 11.73 -24.46
C LYS A 81 -15.71 11.09 -25.76
N LYS A 82 -15.11 11.47 -26.90
CA LYS A 82 -15.44 10.84 -28.18
C LYS A 82 -14.98 9.39 -28.24
N ALA A 83 -13.90 9.03 -27.55
CA ALA A 83 -13.50 7.63 -27.44
C ALA A 83 -14.56 6.78 -26.70
N ILE A 84 -15.12 7.29 -25.60
CA ILE A 84 -16.23 6.64 -24.90
C ILE A 84 -17.45 6.51 -25.82
N GLU A 85 -17.84 7.57 -26.52
CA GLU A 85 -18.97 7.54 -27.47
C GLU A 85 -18.75 6.49 -28.58
N ALA A 86 -17.53 6.37 -29.09
CA ALA A 86 -17.17 5.38 -30.11
C ALA A 86 -17.26 3.95 -29.58
N TYR A 87 -16.81 3.69 -28.35
CA TYR A 87 -16.96 2.36 -27.73
C TYR A 87 -18.42 2.04 -27.38
N GLN A 88 -19.21 3.01 -26.93
CA GLN A 88 -20.65 2.84 -26.73
C GLN A 88 -21.36 2.51 -28.05
N GLU A 89 -20.94 3.13 -29.15
CA GLU A 89 -21.43 2.79 -30.49
C GLU A 89 -21.02 1.36 -30.88
N SER A 90 -19.78 0.93 -30.57
CA SER A 90 -19.34 -0.46 -30.77
C SER A 90 -20.29 -1.47 -30.09
N ILE A 91 -20.64 -1.22 -28.83
CA ILE A 91 -21.59 -2.04 -28.05
C ILE A 91 -23.01 -1.99 -28.66
N ARG A 92 -23.43 -0.83 -29.20
CA ARG A 92 -24.73 -0.69 -29.86
C ARG A 92 -24.80 -1.47 -31.18
N LEU A 93 -23.69 -1.55 -31.91
CA LEU A 93 -23.58 -2.27 -33.18
C LEU A 93 -23.58 -3.79 -32.96
N ASP A 94 -22.90 -4.27 -31.92
CA ASP A 94 -22.94 -5.67 -31.50
C ASP A 94 -22.95 -5.82 -29.98
N SER A 95 -24.13 -6.07 -29.42
CA SER A 95 -24.34 -6.20 -27.98
C SER A 95 -23.90 -7.54 -27.39
N TYR A 96 -23.42 -8.48 -28.20
CA TYR A 96 -23.02 -9.82 -27.75
C TYR A 96 -21.50 -10.00 -27.65
N ARG A 97 -20.74 -8.94 -27.93
CA ARG A 97 -19.28 -8.93 -27.87
C ARG A 97 -18.78 -8.42 -26.53
N ASP A 98 -18.23 -9.33 -25.73
CA ASP A 98 -17.58 -9.03 -24.45
C ASP A 98 -16.35 -8.12 -24.61
N ASP A 99 -15.62 -8.24 -25.72
CA ASP A 99 -14.42 -7.44 -25.97
C ASP A 99 -14.70 -5.93 -26.09
N SER A 100 -15.88 -5.53 -26.59
CA SER A 100 -16.29 -4.12 -26.62
C SER A 100 -16.50 -3.56 -25.22
N HIS A 101 -17.14 -4.34 -24.34
CA HIS A 101 -17.30 -4.00 -22.93
C HIS A 101 -15.95 -3.93 -22.21
N ASN A 102 -15.06 -4.90 -22.41
CA ASN A 102 -13.70 -4.87 -21.84
C ASN A 102 -12.92 -3.62 -22.26
N LYS A 103 -12.99 -3.23 -23.53
CA LYS A 103 -12.30 -2.02 -24.04
C LYS A 103 -12.85 -0.74 -23.42
N LEU A 104 -14.18 -0.62 -23.29
CA LEU A 104 -14.81 0.52 -22.61
C LEU A 104 -14.48 0.53 -21.11
N GLY A 105 -14.50 -0.64 -20.46
CA GLY A 105 -14.10 -0.81 -19.07
C GLY A 105 -12.66 -0.37 -18.83
N ASN A 106 -11.72 -0.80 -19.67
CA ASN A 106 -10.32 -0.38 -19.61
C ASN A 106 -10.16 1.14 -19.77
N LEU A 107 -10.92 1.75 -20.67
CA LEU A 107 -10.92 3.20 -20.83
C LEU A 107 -11.43 3.91 -19.58
N TYR A 108 -12.56 3.46 -19.01
CA TYR A 108 -13.05 4.01 -17.74
C TYR A 108 -12.05 3.83 -16.60
N PHE A 109 -11.40 2.67 -16.52
CA PHE A 109 -10.38 2.40 -15.52
C PHE A 109 -9.21 3.39 -15.63
N SER A 110 -8.72 3.65 -16.85
CA SER A 110 -7.64 4.62 -17.10
C SER A 110 -8.02 6.07 -16.79
N LEU A 111 -9.32 6.36 -16.70
CA LEU A 111 -9.88 7.66 -16.36
C LEU A 111 -10.30 7.76 -14.88
N ASP A 112 -9.85 6.83 -14.04
CA ASP A 112 -10.20 6.69 -12.61
C ASP A 112 -11.72 6.55 -12.36
N ARG A 113 -12.49 6.13 -13.37
CA ARG A 113 -13.93 5.86 -13.29
C ARG A 113 -14.19 4.39 -12.96
N HIS A 114 -13.69 3.94 -11.80
CA HIS A 114 -13.64 2.51 -11.44
C HIS A 114 -15.03 1.84 -11.35
N GLU A 115 -16.08 2.54 -10.93
CA GLU A 115 -17.44 1.97 -10.87
C GLU A 115 -18.06 1.79 -12.28
N ASP A 116 -17.83 2.73 -13.20
CA ASP A 116 -18.25 2.58 -14.58
C ASP A 116 -17.47 1.44 -15.25
N ALA A 117 -16.16 1.33 -14.98
CA ALA A 117 -15.35 0.21 -15.44
C ALA A 117 -15.89 -1.13 -14.94
N THR A 118 -16.21 -1.22 -13.65
CA THR A 118 -16.80 -2.41 -13.03
C THR A 118 -18.10 -2.82 -13.72
N THR A 119 -18.98 -1.87 -14.04
CA THR A 119 -20.23 -2.13 -14.76
C THR A 119 -20.01 -2.77 -16.14
N GLU A 120 -19.01 -2.28 -16.88
CA GLU A 120 -18.66 -2.84 -18.19
C GLU A 120 -18.01 -4.23 -18.07
N TYR A 121 -17.10 -4.44 -17.11
CA TYR A 121 -16.52 -5.76 -16.87
C TYR A 121 -17.56 -6.79 -16.40
N GLU A 122 -18.56 -6.37 -15.61
CA GLU A 122 -19.70 -7.23 -15.28
C GLU A 122 -20.49 -7.63 -16.53
N ALA A 123 -20.64 -6.73 -17.49
CA ALA A 123 -21.28 -7.04 -18.78
C ALA A 123 -20.44 -8.01 -19.61
N ALA A 124 -19.13 -7.79 -19.72
CA ALA A 124 -18.21 -8.68 -20.41
C ALA A 124 -18.24 -10.11 -19.82
N ALA A 125 -18.12 -10.24 -18.50
CA ALA A 125 -18.16 -11.52 -17.81
C ALA A 125 -19.54 -12.23 -17.88
N ARG A 126 -20.64 -11.48 -18.04
CA ARG A 126 -21.97 -12.07 -18.30
C ARG A 126 -22.10 -12.62 -19.73
N LEU A 127 -21.54 -11.92 -20.72
CA LEU A 127 -21.58 -12.33 -22.12
C LEU A 127 -20.66 -13.53 -22.38
N ASN A 128 -19.45 -13.48 -21.85
CA ASN A 128 -18.45 -14.53 -21.95
C ASN A 128 -17.81 -14.78 -20.57
N PRO A 129 -18.30 -15.77 -19.80
CA PRO A 129 -17.80 -16.08 -18.46
C PRO A 129 -16.53 -16.95 -18.50
N ASP A 130 -15.52 -16.53 -19.25
CA ASP A 130 -14.21 -17.19 -19.25
C ASP A 130 -13.35 -16.72 -18.06
N ALA A 131 -12.23 -17.43 -17.83
CA ALA A 131 -11.35 -17.14 -16.69
C ALA A 131 -10.77 -15.72 -16.74
N THR A 132 -10.47 -15.20 -17.95
CA THR A 132 -9.88 -13.87 -18.15
C THR A 132 -10.86 -12.75 -17.77
N ASN A 133 -12.09 -12.82 -18.25
CA ASN A 133 -13.13 -11.83 -17.95
C ASN A 133 -13.51 -11.87 -16.47
N ILE A 134 -13.62 -13.07 -15.88
CA ILE A 134 -13.91 -13.22 -14.44
C ILE A 134 -12.75 -12.68 -13.60
N TYR A 135 -11.51 -12.95 -13.99
CA TYR A 135 -10.33 -12.42 -13.29
C TYR A 135 -10.28 -10.88 -13.35
N THR A 136 -10.52 -10.30 -14.54
CA THR A 136 -10.59 -8.84 -14.73
C THR A 136 -11.69 -8.22 -13.87
N LEU A 137 -12.86 -8.85 -13.80
CA LEU A 137 -13.94 -8.40 -12.92
C LEU A 137 -13.54 -8.49 -11.44
N GLY A 138 -12.83 -9.54 -11.03
CA GLY A 138 -12.27 -9.67 -9.68
C GLY A 138 -11.34 -8.51 -9.32
N GLN A 139 -10.46 -8.12 -10.25
CA GLN A 139 -9.58 -6.95 -10.08
C GLN A 139 -10.37 -5.65 -9.98
N ALA A 140 -11.41 -5.47 -10.80
CA ALA A 140 -12.27 -4.30 -10.73
C ALA A 140 -12.93 -4.17 -9.35
N TYR A 141 -13.46 -5.27 -8.81
CA TYR A 141 -14.04 -5.29 -7.45
C TYR A 141 -13.02 -4.98 -6.35
N LEU A 142 -11.77 -5.40 -6.47
CA LEU A 142 -10.72 -4.97 -5.52
C LEU A 142 -10.52 -3.46 -5.53
N ASN A 143 -10.51 -2.84 -6.71
CA ASN A 143 -10.29 -1.39 -6.85
C ASN A 143 -11.45 -0.55 -6.27
N VAL A 144 -12.68 -1.06 -6.31
CA VAL A 144 -13.84 -0.42 -5.67
C VAL A 144 -14.13 -0.96 -4.26
N GLU A 145 -13.16 -1.64 -3.64
CA GLU A 145 -13.24 -2.19 -2.27
C GLU A 145 -14.42 -3.16 -2.03
N ARG A 146 -14.98 -3.76 -3.09
CA ARG A 146 -16.03 -4.79 -3.03
C ARG A 146 -15.41 -6.17 -2.82
N PHE A 147 -14.73 -6.35 -1.68
CA PHE A 147 -13.89 -7.52 -1.43
C PHE A 147 -14.63 -8.87 -1.48
N SER A 148 -15.88 -8.95 -1.01
CA SER A 148 -16.69 -10.18 -1.09
C SER A 148 -16.99 -10.60 -2.54
N ASP A 149 -17.19 -9.62 -3.43
CA ASP A 149 -17.45 -9.88 -4.84
C ASP A 149 -16.16 -10.30 -5.58
N ALA A 150 -15.03 -9.69 -5.21
CA ALA A 150 -13.70 -10.09 -5.66
C ALA A 150 -13.35 -11.53 -5.25
N GLU A 151 -13.55 -11.88 -3.98
CA GLU A 151 -13.36 -13.24 -3.44
C GLU A 151 -14.17 -14.26 -4.24
N THR A 152 -15.43 -13.93 -4.54
CA THR A 152 -16.32 -14.77 -5.34
C THR A 152 -15.77 -14.98 -6.75
N GLN A 153 -15.25 -13.94 -7.41
CA GLN A 153 -14.72 -14.06 -8.78
C GLN A 153 -13.39 -14.83 -8.79
N PHE A 154 -12.43 -14.50 -7.94
CA PHE A 154 -11.14 -15.21 -7.90
C PHE A 154 -11.31 -16.68 -7.49
N SER A 155 -12.28 -17.00 -6.62
CA SER A 155 -12.66 -18.38 -6.32
C SER A 155 -13.13 -19.14 -7.56
N LYS A 156 -13.90 -18.51 -8.45
CA LYS A 156 -14.30 -19.12 -9.73
C LYS A 156 -13.08 -19.34 -10.64
N VAL A 157 -12.20 -18.35 -10.76
CA VAL A 157 -10.96 -18.47 -11.56
C VAL A 157 -10.13 -19.66 -11.06
N ALA A 158 -9.90 -19.77 -9.75
CA ALA A 158 -9.15 -20.87 -9.16
C ALA A 158 -9.82 -22.25 -9.37
N GLN A 159 -11.14 -22.31 -9.55
CA GLN A 159 -11.86 -23.54 -9.87
C GLN A 159 -11.79 -23.90 -11.37
N MET A 160 -11.83 -22.89 -12.24
CA MET A 160 -11.75 -23.07 -13.70
C MET A 160 -10.33 -23.47 -14.11
N GLU A 161 -9.34 -22.75 -13.60
CA GLU A 161 -7.92 -22.89 -13.95
C GLU A 161 -7.10 -23.38 -12.74
N ARG A 162 -7.36 -24.62 -12.31
CA ARG A 162 -6.76 -25.21 -11.09
C ARG A 162 -5.24 -25.35 -11.08
N GLN A 163 -4.58 -25.15 -12.22
CA GLN A 163 -3.12 -25.22 -12.34
C GLN A 163 -2.50 -23.85 -12.63
N ASP A 164 -3.33 -22.81 -12.75
CA ASP A 164 -2.88 -21.43 -12.90
C ASP A 164 -2.85 -20.77 -11.51
N PRO A 165 -1.72 -20.16 -11.10
CA PRO A 165 -1.64 -19.48 -9.80
C PRO A 165 -2.49 -18.21 -9.69
N ALA A 166 -2.95 -17.62 -10.81
CA ALA A 166 -3.61 -16.31 -10.81
C ALA A 166 -4.85 -16.24 -9.91
N GLY A 167 -5.69 -17.27 -9.92
CA GLY A 167 -6.89 -17.33 -9.07
C GLY A 167 -6.54 -17.35 -7.57
N LYS A 168 -5.51 -18.13 -7.19
CA LYS A 168 -5.03 -18.21 -5.80
C LYS A 168 -4.36 -16.92 -5.36
N PHE A 169 -3.52 -16.33 -6.22
CA PHE A 169 -2.90 -15.04 -5.97
C PHE A 169 -3.93 -13.92 -5.79
N GLY A 170 -4.98 -13.87 -6.62
CA GLY A 170 -6.09 -12.91 -6.48
C GLY A 170 -6.86 -13.07 -5.17
N LEU A 171 -7.07 -14.31 -4.70
CA LEU A 171 -7.63 -14.58 -3.37
C LEU A 171 -6.70 -14.10 -2.25
N GLY A 172 -5.40 -14.35 -2.36
CA GLY A 172 -4.40 -13.86 -1.40
C GLY A 172 -4.45 -12.34 -1.24
N ILE A 173 -4.44 -11.60 -2.36
CA ILE A 173 -4.59 -10.13 -2.33
C ILE A 173 -5.92 -9.74 -1.69
N THR A 174 -7.01 -10.43 -2.04
CA THR A 174 -8.35 -10.12 -1.50
C THR A 174 -8.40 -10.28 0.02
N PHE A 175 -7.83 -11.37 0.54
CA PHE A 175 -7.77 -11.64 1.98
C PHE A 175 -6.85 -10.66 2.71
N SER A 176 -5.70 -10.32 2.12
CA SER A 176 -4.78 -9.31 2.68
C SER A 176 -5.48 -7.95 2.82
N ARG A 177 -6.20 -7.51 1.78
CA ARG A 177 -6.99 -6.25 1.82
C ARG A 177 -8.14 -6.28 2.83
N GLN A 178 -8.63 -7.46 3.19
CA GLN A 178 -9.61 -7.66 4.27
C GLN A 178 -8.97 -7.79 5.67
N ASN A 179 -7.64 -7.71 5.78
CA ASN A 179 -6.86 -8.01 7.00
C ASN A 179 -7.04 -9.47 7.49
N ARG A 180 -7.39 -10.40 6.60
CA ARG A 180 -7.43 -11.85 6.86
C ARG A 180 -6.07 -12.44 6.51
N ASN A 181 -5.06 -12.04 7.27
CA ASN A 181 -3.65 -12.22 6.90
C ASN A 181 -3.24 -13.69 6.80
N GLU A 182 -3.70 -14.55 7.71
CA GLU A 182 -3.39 -15.98 7.68
C GLU A 182 -3.97 -16.67 6.44
N GLU A 183 -5.18 -16.27 6.02
CA GLU A 183 -5.81 -16.79 4.81
C GLU A 183 -5.11 -16.27 3.55
N ALA A 184 -4.65 -15.01 3.58
CA ALA A 184 -3.86 -14.42 2.50
C ALA A 184 -2.56 -15.20 2.28
N ILE A 185 -1.79 -15.43 3.36
CA ILE A 185 -0.54 -16.21 3.34
C ILE A 185 -0.80 -17.60 2.76
N ALA A 186 -1.82 -18.32 3.24
CA ALA A 186 -2.14 -19.66 2.72
C ALA A 186 -2.43 -19.66 1.21
N MET A 187 -3.12 -18.63 0.69
CA MET A 187 -3.38 -18.52 -0.75
C MET A 187 -2.13 -18.14 -1.55
N PHE A 188 -1.23 -17.33 -1.00
CA PHE A 188 0.06 -17.04 -1.63
C PHE A 188 0.95 -18.29 -1.66
N GLU A 189 1.02 -19.06 -0.57
CA GLU A 189 1.72 -20.35 -0.53
C GLU A 189 1.18 -21.33 -1.58
N GLU A 190 -0.14 -21.42 -1.74
CA GLU A 190 -0.75 -22.25 -2.79
C GLU A 190 -0.41 -21.75 -4.20
N ALA A 191 -0.37 -20.44 -4.44
CA ALA A 191 0.04 -19.86 -5.72
C ALA A 191 1.52 -20.17 -6.04
N ILE A 192 2.38 -20.03 -5.04
CA ILE A 192 3.82 -20.36 -5.12
C ILE A 192 4.02 -21.86 -5.38
N ALA A 193 3.22 -22.73 -4.76
CA ALA A 193 3.30 -24.17 -4.97
C ALA A 193 2.91 -24.58 -6.41
N LEU A 194 2.06 -23.80 -7.09
CA LEU A 194 1.72 -23.99 -8.50
C LEU A 194 2.79 -23.44 -9.44
N LYS A 195 3.46 -22.35 -9.05
CA LYS A 195 4.51 -21.67 -9.82
C LYS A 195 5.54 -21.07 -8.86
N ASP A 196 6.69 -21.73 -8.77
CA ASP A 196 7.77 -21.41 -7.82
C ASP A 196 8.51 -20.10 -8.15
N ASP A 197 8.52 -19.69 -9.41
CA ASP A 197 9.05 -18.41 -9.88
C ASP A 197 8.00 -17.28 -9.92
N PHE A 198 6.88 -17.43 -9.19
CA PHE A 198 5.87 -16.38 -9.08
C PHE A 198 6.21 -15.35 -7.99
N TYR A 199 7.26 -14.56 -8.23
CA TYR A 199 7.86 -13.67 -7.25
C TYR A 199 6.93 -12.59 -6.68
N ASP A 200 5.90 -12.17 -7.42
CA ASP A 200 4.87 -11.25 -6.90
C ASP A 200 4.13 -11.85 -5.69
N ALA A 201 3.89 -13.17 -5.68
CA ALA A 201 3.26 -13.84 -4.54
C ALA A 201 4.16 -13.85 -3.29
N TYR A 202 5.48 -13.99 -3.46
CA TYR A 202 6.43 -13.87 -2.35
C TYR A 202 6.46 -12.44 -1.78
N ALA A 203 6.44 -11.43 -2.65
CA ALA A 203 6.42 -10.03 -2.22
C ALA A 203 5.12 -9.69 -1.46
N GLU A 204 3.96 -10.09 -1.98
CA GLU A 204 2.66 -9.88 -1.31
C GLU A 204 2.55 -10.63 0.02
N MET A 205 3.13 -11.83 0.11
CA MET A 205 3.25 -12.55 1.37
C MET A 205 4.15 -11.80 2.37
N GLY A 206 5.25 -11.21 1.91
CA GLY A 206 6.13 -10.37 2.73
C GLY A 206 5.46 -9.10 3.23
N TYR A 207 4.69 -8.41 2.39
CA TYR A 207 3.88 -7.26 2.83
C TYR A 207 2.88 -7.68 3.91
N THR A 208 2.26 -8.85 3.74
CA THR A 208 1.30 -9.40 4.70
C THR A 208 1.95 -9.73 6.04
N TYR A 209 3.15 -10.34 6.07
CA TYR A 209 3.91 -10.55 7.31
C TYR A 209 4.29 -9.22 7.99
N ALA A 210 4.72 -8.23 7.21
CA ALA A 210 5.05 -6.90 7.75
C ALA A 210 3.82 -6.22 8.36
N ASP A 211 2.63 -6.37 7.78
CA ASP A 211 1.37 -5.86 8.34
C ASP A 211 0.95 -6.57 9.63
N MET A 212 1.33 -7.84 9.79
CA MET A 212 1.18 -8.58 11.05
C MET A 212 2.21 -8.18 12.11
N GLY A 213 3.24 -7.42 11.73
CA GLY A 213 4.38 -7.10 12.59
C GLY A 213 5.43 -8.22 12.67
N ASP A 214 5.31 -9.26 11.85
CA ASP A 214 6.29 -10.35 11.77
C ASP A 214 7.44 -9.96 10.84
N MET A 215 8.28 -9.07 11.34
CA MET A 215 9.40 -8.50 10.56
C MET A 215 10.47 -9.54 10.23
N ASP A 216 10.59 -10.60 11.03
CA ASP A 216 11.55 -11.68 10.79
C ASP A 216 11.14 -12.48 9.55
N GLN A 217 9.87 -12.92 9.47
CA GLN A 217 9.36 -13.62 8.28
C GLN A 217 9.35 -12.73 7.03
N ALA A 218 9.02 -11.44 7.17
CA ALA A 218 9.11 -10.50 6.06
C ALA A 218 10.55 -10.33 5.56
N GLN A 219 11.55 -10.29 6.45
CA GLN A 219 12.96 -10.21 6.08
C GLN A 219 13.45 -11.47 5.37
N GLU A 220 13.02 -12.67 5.79
CA GLU A 220 13.35 -13.91 5.08
C GLU A 220 12.90 -13.87 3.61
N LEU A 221 11.77 -13.22 3.32
CA LEU A 221 11.27 -13.04 1.96
C LEU A 221 12.03 -11.97 1.17
N VAL A 222 12.49 -10.89 1.82
CA VAL A 222 13.43 -9.93 1.20
C VAL A 222 14.70 -10.67 0.77
N ASP A 223 15.32 -11.41 1.68
CA ASP A 223 16.57 -12.13 1.42
C ASP A 223 16.39 -13.15 0.29
N PHE A 224 15.25 -13.86 0.28
CA PHE A 224 14.89 -14.77 -0.80
C PHE A 224 14.78 -14.04 -2.15
N LEU A 225 14.04 -12.93 -2.21
CA LEU A 225 13.87 -12.14 -3.44
C LEU A 225 15.20 -11.59 -3.97
N GLU A 226 16.11 -11.16 -3.08
CA GLU A 226 17.46 -10.75 -3.46
C GLU A 226 18.26 -11.91 -4.08
N ILE A 227 18.21 -13.09 -3.47
CA ILE A 227 18.88 -14.30 -4.00
C ILE A 227 18.35 -14.69 -5.39
N GLN A 228 17.08 -14.40 -5.69
CA GLN A 228 16.43 -14.69 -6.97
C GLN A 228 16.55 -13.55 -8.00
N ASP A 229 17.48 -12.60 -7.79
CA ASP A 229 17.70 -11.43 -8.64
C ASP A 229 16.46 -10.51 -8.81
N GLN A 230 15.51 -10.57 -7.87
CA GLN A 230 14.29 -9.73 -7.86
C GLN A 230 14.50 -8.45 -7.06
N ALA A 231 15.56 -7.70 -7.41
CA ALA A 231 16.00 -6.53 -6.64
C ALA A 231 14.91 -5.45 -6.45
N VAL A 232 14.03 -5.25 -7.43
CA VAL A 232 12.94 -4.26 -7.33
C VAL A 232 11.89 -4.70 -6.30
N LEU A 233 11.52 -5.99 -6.28
CA LEU A 233 10.55 -6.50 -5.32
C LEU A 233 11.13 -6.49 -3.91
N ALA A 234 12.38 -6.93 -3.75
CA ALA A 234 13.09 -6.88 -2.47
C ALA A 234 13.18 -5.44 -1.92
N ASP A 235 13.64 -4.47 -2.73
CA ASP A 235 13.73 -3.06 -2.30
C ASP A 235 12.37 -2.47 -1.93
N ASN A 236 11.32 -2.76 -2.71
CA ASN A 236 9.96 -2.31 -2.38
C ASN A 236 9.48 -2.89 -1.05
N LEU A 237 9.71 -4.19 -0.81
CA LEU A 237 9.36 -4.86 0.44
C LEU A 237 10.14 -4.30 1.63
N SER A 238 11.46 -4.14 1.52
CA SER A 238 12.28 -3.54 2.58
C SER A 238 11.85 -2.11 2.92
N ARG A 239 11.53 -1.29 1.91
CA ARG A 239 11.00 0.07 2.14
C ARG A 239 9.65 0.05 2.83
N TYR A 240 8.79 -0.91 2.47
CA TYR A 240 7.51 -1.09 3.12
C TYR A 240 7.67 -1.49 4.58
N MET A 241 8.48 -2.50 4.87
CA MET A 241 8.84 -2.93 6.23
C MET A 241 9.36 -1.75 7.05
N TYR A 242 10.31 -0.99 6.52
CA TYR A 242 10.82 0.22 7.16
C TYR A 242 9.72 1.26 7.42
N LYS A 243 8.67 1.36 6.59
CA LYS A 243 7.56 2.28 6.82
C LYS A 243 6.58 1.77 7.89
N VAL A 244 6.34 0.47 7.96
CA VAL A 244 5.29 -0.10 8.81
C VAL A 244 5.78 -0.57 10.18
N ASP A 245 7.06 -0.90 10.33
CA ASP A 245 7.69 -1.30 11.60
C ASP A 245 7.71 -0.11 12.58
N PRO A 246 7.12 -0.24 13.78
CA PRO A 246 7.17 0.79 14.80
C PRO A 246 8.61 1.16 15.21
N PRO A 247 8.93 2.45 15.38
CA PRO A 247 10.25 2.88 15.87
C PRO A 247 10.55 2.37 17.28
N LYS A 248 11.83 2.11 17.54
CA LYS A 248 12.34 1.53 18.80
C LYS A 248 13.46 2.41 19.36
N ILE A 249 13.51 2.58 20.68
CA ILE A 249 14.75 3.03 21.35
C ILE A 249 15.69 1.83 21.39
N VAL A 250 16.87 1.97 20.78
CA VAL A 250 17.84 0.88 20.67
C VAL A 250 18.88 0.94 21.78
N TYR A 251 19.38 2.11 22.17
CA TYR A 251 20.27 2.26 23.35
C TYR A 251 20.49 3.71 23.77
N ALA A 252 20.96 3.90 25.01
CA ALA A 252 21.50 5.17 25.48
C ALA A 252 23.01 5.28 25.20
N GLN A 253 23.49 6.46 24.81
CA GLN A 253 24.87 6.67 24.38
C GLN A 253 25.80 7.18 25.49
N SER A 254 27.10 6.89 25.37
CA SER A 254 28.17 7.30 26.30
C SER A 254 28.39 8.81 26.39
N ALA A 255 27.86 9.59 25.44
CA ALA A 255 27.92 11.05 25.47
C ALA A 255 26.97 11.68 26.51
N SER A 256 26.14 10.88 27.18
CA SER A 256 25.25 11.31 28.27
C SER A 256 26.07 11.83 29.45
N THR A 257 25.66 12.96 30.04
CA THR A 257 26.32 13.52 31.23
C THR A 257 25.73 12.99 32.54
N PHE A 258 24.54 12.38 32.51
CA PHE A 258 23.94 11.74 33.68
C PHE A 258 24.63 10.39 33.97
N PRO A 259 25.16 10.15 35.18
CA PRO A 259 25.84 8.89 35.51
C PRO A 259 24.83 7.79 35.86
N PHE A 260 24.05 7.35 34.87
CA PHE A 260 22.96 6.37 34.97
C PHE A 260 23.40 4.95 35.38
N LEU A 261 24.68 4.71 35.61
CA LEU A 261 25.19 3.41 36.10
C LEU A 261 25.40 3.38 37.62
N MET A 262 25.23 4.52 38.30
CA MET A 262 25.34 4.56 39.76
C MET A 262 24.08 3.98 40.40
N GLY A 263 24.25 3.27 41.52
CA GLY A 263 23.17 2.54 42.18
C GLY A 263 22.33 3.36 43.17
N SER A 264 21.47 2.66 43.90
CA SER A 264 20.58 3.21 44.93
C SER A 264 21.30 4.04 46.00
N ASN A 265 20.61 5.05 46.54
CA ASN A 265 21.09 5.93 47.61
C ASN A 265 22.37 6.71 47.26
N THR A 266 22.65 6.91 45.97
CA THR A 266 23.78 7.73 45.53
C THR A 266 23.54 9.18 45.97
N PRO A 267 24.47 9.80 46.74
CA PRO A 267 24.39 11.22 47.04
C PRO A 267 24.42 12.03 45.74
N ILE A 268 23.50 12.97 45.55
CA ILE A 268 23.44 13.69 44.27
C ILE A 268 24.66 14.58 44.03
N SER A 269 25.41 14.93 45.09
CA SER A 269 26.72 15.60 45.00
C SER A 269 27.80 14.74 44.33
N ALA A 270 27.62 13.41 44.31
CA ALA A 270 28.48 12.50 43.57
C ALA A 270 28.18 12.50 42.06
N LEU A 271 27.02 13.02 41.63
CA LEU A 271 26.70 13.19 40.21
C LEU A 271 27.44 14.40 39.63
N ASP A 272 27.50 15.49 40.39
CA ASP A 272 28.22 16.73 40.06
C ASP A 272 28.44 17.53 41.35
N THR A 273 29.67 18.02 41.58
CA THR A 273 30.04 18.78 42.79
C THR A 273 29.23 20.06 42.97
N TYR A 274 28.62 20.61 41.91
CA TYR A 274 27.72 21.76 42.02
C TYR A 274 26.50 21.48 42.91
N LEU A 275 26.11 20.21 43.04
CA LEU A 275 24.98 19.77 43.87
C LEU A 275 25.35 19.57 45.35
N GLU A 276 26.56 19.93 45.78
CA GLU A 276 26.92 19.97 47.22
C GLU A 276 26.17 21.07 47.97
N SER A 277 25.76 22.14 47.29
CA SER A 277 25.05 23.26 47.90
C SER A 277 23.54 23.02 48.00
N ALA A 278 22.95 23.36 49.14
CA ALA A 278 21.50 23.26 49.36
C ALA A 278 20.71 24.00 48.24
N ASN A 279 19.66 23.36 47.72
CA ASN A 279 18.80 23.87 46.65
C ASN A 279 19.48 24.13 45.29
N ALA A 280 20.76 23.76 45.11
CA ALA A 280 21.42 23.88 43.82
C ALA A 280 20.75 22.99 42.76
N THR A 281 20.64 23.50 41.54
CA THR A 281 20.05 22.77 40.40
C THR A 281 21.08 22.61 39.31
N LYS A 282 21.22 21.39 38.78
CA LYS A 282 22.11 21.06 37.66
C LYS A 282 21.31 20.44 36.52
N THR A 283 21.59 20.88 35.30
CA THR A 283 21.08 20.21 34.09
C THR A 283 22.00 19.07 33.69
N PHE A 284 21.42 17.89 33.48
CA PHE A 284 22.05 16.70 32.93
C PHE A 284 21.47 16.38 31.56
N THR A 285 22.15 15.49 30.84
CA THR A 285 21.73 14.97 29.54
C THR A 285 21.71 13.46 29.53
N MET A 286 20.70 12.91 28.85
CA MET A 286 20.64 11.54 28.38
C MET A 286 20.48 11.55 26.86
N ARG A 287 21.25 10.74 26.14
CA ARG A 287 21.15 10.63 24.69
C ARG A 287 20.63 9.24 24.29
N PHE A 288 19.54 9.20 23.54
CA PHE A 288 18.88 7.99 23.07
C PHE A 288 19.08 7.81 21.56
N GLN A 289 19.33 6.59 21.13
CA GLN A 289 19.39 6.17 19.72
C GLN A 289 18.07 5.51 19.32
N PHE A 290 17.50 5.94 18.20
CA PHE A 290 16.40 5.26 17.53
C PHE A 290 16.95 4.38 16.39
N ASP A 291 16.22 3.33 16.05
CA ASP A 291 16.51 2.44 14.92
C ASP A 291 16.24 3.09 13.56
N LYS A 292 15.37 4.09 13.54
CA LYS A 292 14.92 4.75 12.31
C LYS A 292 14.69 6.26 12.47
N ALA A 293 14.42 6.90 11.34
CA ALA A 293 14.15 8.34 11.28
C ALA A 293 12.85 8.70 12.01
N MET A 294 12.98 9.52 13.06
CA MET A 294 11.86 10.03 13.84
C MET A 294 11.31 11.36 13.33
N ASP A 295 10.03 11.64 13.62
CA ASP A 295 9.46 12.96 13.39
C ASP A 295 10.05 13.97 14.39
N ARG A 296 10.61 15.08 13.87
CA ARG A 296 11.31 16.06 14.70
C ARG A 296 10.38 16.72 15.71
N GLU A 297 9.19 17.13 15.28
CA GLU A 297 8.23 17.81 16.16
C GLU A 297 7.79 16.89 17.28
N SER A 298 7.58 15.61 16.98
CA SER A 298 7.27 14.58 17.96
C SER A 298 8.39 14.36 18.98
N VAL A 299 9.65 14.25 18.53
CA VAL A 299 10.79 14.03 19.42
C VAL A 299 11.09 15.26 20.29
N GLU A 300 11.02 16.46 19.73
CA GLU A 300 11.36 17.70 20.44
C GLU A 300 10.21 18.20 21.33
N ASN A 301 9.01 17.64 21.19
CA ASN A 301 7.90 17.89 22.11
C ASN A 301 8.12 17.19 23.46
N VAL A 302 8.46 17.99 24.48
CA VAL A 302 8.69 17.53 25.85
C VAL A 302 7.52 16.77 26.47
N ALA A 303 6.28 16.98 25.98
CA ALA A 303 5.10 16.26 26.48
C ALA A 303 5.05 14.79 26.04
N ASN A 304 5.84 14.40 25.04
CA ASN A 304 6.00 13.01 24.62
C ASN A 304 7.06 12.26 25.45
N TRP A 305 7.70 12.94 26.41
CA TRP A 305 8.73 12.37 27.26
C TRP A 305 8.28 12.31 28.70
N GLN A 306 8.70 11.26 29.38
CA GLN A 306 8.46 11.06 30.79
C GLN A 306 9.74 10.58 31.47
N ILE A 307 10.09 11.19 32.60
CA ILE A 307 11.27 10.87 33.41
C ILE A 307 10.81 10.52 34.81
N ASP A 308 10.74 9.23 35.12
CA ASP A 308 10.23 8.79 36.41
C ASP A 308 11.13 7.73 37.04
N ARG A 309 10.76 7.36 38.27
CA ARG A 309 11.36 6.23 38.96
C ARG A 309 10.83 4.94 38.34
N ALA A 310 11.69 3.96 38.09
CA ALA A 310 11.27 2.67 37.56
C ALA A 310 10.27 1.97 38.52
N VAL A 311 9.17 1.46 37.95
CA VAL A 311 8.03 0.88 38.68
C VAL A 311 7.95 -0.65 38.60
N GLY A 312 8.97 -1.33 38.08
CA GLY A 312 8.98 -2.78 37.87
C GLY A 312 8.96 -3.60 39.17
N ASN A 313 8.56 -4.87 39.10
CA ASN A 313 8.44 -5.77 40.27
C ASN A 313 9.54 -6.84 40.36
N GLY A 314 10.44 -6.94 39.35
CA GLY A 314 11.53 -7.90 39.32
C GLY A 314 12.79 -7.44 40.09
N PRO A 315 13.71 -8.37 40.45
CA PRO A 315 14.99 -8.01 41.06
C PRO A 315 15.78 -7.07 40.14
N GLY A 316 16.04 -5.84 40.59
CA GLY A 316 16.74 -4.82 39.80
C GLY A 316 15.88 -4.07 38.76
N GLN A 317 14.55 -4.14 38.86
CA GLN A 317 13.63 -3.37 38.00
C GLN A 317 12.91 -2.25 38.74
N ALA A 318 12.69 -2.42 40.04
CA ALA A 318 12.10 -1.40 40.90
C ALA A 318 13.16 -0.35 41.27
N TYR A 319 12.75 0.91 41.34
CA TYR A 319 13.56 1.96 41.95
C TYR A 319 14.06 1.57 43.35
N ASN A 320 15.34 1.84 43.64
CA ASN A 320 16.01 1.38 44.87
C ASN A 320 15.86 -0.13 45.12
N PHE A 321 15.78 -0.96 44.07
CA PHE A 321 15.54 -2.40 44.17
C PHE A 321 14.25 -2.77 44.94
N GLY A 322 13.26 -1.86 44.96
CA GLY A 322 11.99 -2.05 45.67
C GLY A 322 12.05 -1.76 47.16
N MET A 323 13.18 -1.24 47.66
CA MET A 323 13.30 -0.77 49.03
C MET A 323 12.50 0.53 49.24
N SER A 324 12.15 0.81 50.49
CA SER A 324 11.50 2.07 50.85
C SER A 324 12.32 3.27 50.41
N ILE A 325 11.65 4.22 49.77
CA ILE A 325 12.28 5.48 49.33
C ILE A 325 12.69 6.28 50.57
N PRO A 326 13.98 6.59 50.77
CA PRO A 326 14.43 7.32 51.96
C PRO A 326 13.94 8.76 51.93
N SER A 327 13.87 9.41 53.10
CA SER A 327 13.47 10.83 53.19
C SER A 327 14.46 11.79 52.51
N THR A 328 15.70 11.34 52.28
CA THR A 328 16.73 12.06 51.52
C THR A 328 16.53 11.97 50.01
N ASP A 329 15.66 11.08 49.53
CA ASP A 329 15.47 10.88 48.10
C ASP A 329 14.86 12.12 47.44
N ILE A 330 15.52 12.61 46.40
CA ILE A 330 15.08 13.83 45.73
C ILE A 330 13.87 13.58 44.81
N LYS A 331 13.09 14.64 44.61
CA LYS A 331 12.07 14.65 43.57
C LYS A 331 12.72 14.97 42.22
N ILE A 332 12.33 14.23 41.18
CA ILE A 332 12.74 14.47 39.80
C ILE A 332 11.56 15.10 39.05
N SER A 333 11.85 16.01 38.13
CA SER A 333 10.83 16.53 37.22
C SER A 333 10.45 15.45 36.22
N SER A 334 9.16 15.09 36.19
CA SER A 334 8.67 14.07 35.25
C SER A 334 8.74 14.50 33.77
N LEU A 335 8.90 15.81 33.51
CA LEU A 335 9.12 16.32 32.16
C LEU A 335 10.57 16.80 31.99
N PRO A 336 11.19 16.56 30.82
CA PRO A 336 12.47 17.17 30.50
C PRO A 336 12.35 18.69 30.38
N LYS A 337 13.47 19.37 30.56
CA LYS A 337 13.62 20.81 30.31
C LYS A 337 13.55 21.14 28.83
N SER A 338 14.18 20.32 28.00
CA SER A 338 14.18 20.44 26.54
C SER A 338 14.68 19.13 25.93
N VAL A 339 14.34 18.89 24.66
CA VAL A 339 14.86 17.76 23.89
C VAL A 339 15.34 18.28 22.54
N TYR A 340 16.47 17.76 22.06
CA TYR A 340 17.01 18.06 20.73
C TYR A 340 17.14 16.79 19.91
N TYR A 341 16.63 16.81 18.68
CA TYR A 341 16.74 15.68 17.77
C TYR A 341 17.82 15.91 16.70
N ASP A 342 18.78 14.99 16.65
CA ASP A 342 19.76 14.85 15.58
C ASP A 342 19.26 13.83 14.57
N SER A 343 18.65 14.33 13.49
CA SER A 343 18.07 13.53 12.43
C SER A 343 19.10 12.83 11.54
N ALA A 344 20.38 13.25 11.57
CA ALA A 344 21.42 12.58 10.80
C ALA A 344 21.88 11.29 11.48
N ASN A 345 21.81 11.26 12.81
CA ASN A 345 22.22 10.11 13.62
C ASN A 345 21.03 9.41 14.30
N TYR A 346 19.78 9.77 13.98
CA TYR A 346 18.55 9.27 14.61
C TYR A 346 18.63 9.24 16.14
N SER A 347 19.08 10.35 16.74
CA SER A 347 19.32 10.39 18.19
C SER A 347 18.68 11.60 18.85
N ALA A 348 18.11 11.41 20.04
CA ALA A 348 17.55 12.49 20.86
C ALA A 348 18.45 12.76 22.06
N THR A 349 18.77 14.03 22.30
CA THR A 349 19.41 14.48 23.54
C THR A 349 18.37 15.12 24.44
N VAL A 350 18.06 14.46 25.55
CA VAL A 350 17.09 14.88 26.55
C VAL A 350 17.82 15.62 27.66
N PHE A 351 17.43 16.88 27.88
CA PHE A 351 17.96 17.72 28.95
C PHE A 351 16.97 17.73 30.10
N PHE A 352 17.43 17.46 31.32
CA PHE A 352 16.58 17.44 32.51
C PHE A 352 17.36 17.96 33.72
N GLU A 353 16.62 18.40 34.74
CA GLU A 353 17.21 19.04 35.92
C GLU A 353 17.09 18.15 37.15
N ILE A 354 18.18 18.11 37.90
CA ILE A 354 18.24 17.54 39.25
C ILE A 354 18.49 18.68 40.22
N GLN A 355 17.67 18.75 41.27
CA GLN A 355 17.75 19.76 42.31
C GLN A 355 18.09 19.13 43.66
N GLN A 356 19.06 19.72 44.35
CA GLN A 356 19.42 19.39 45.72
C GLN A 356 18.32 19.81 46.69
N ASN A 357 18.12 19.03 47.76
CA ASN A 357 17.19 19.37 48.81
C ASN A 357 17.75 20.50 49.71
N ALA A 358 16.92 21.02 50.61
CA ALA A 358 17.32 22.11 51.51
C ALA A 358 18.33 21.69 52.59
N ALA A 359 18.43 20.40 52.88
CA ALA A 359 19.36 19.82 53.86
C ALA A 359 20.75 19.50 53.27
N ALA A 360 20.90 19.61 51.94
CA ALA A 360 22.11 19.27 51.18
C ALA A 360 22.57 17.81 51.34
N ASP A 361 21.64 16.89 51.60
CA ASP A 361 21.90 15.46 51.80
C ASP A 361 21.12 14.57 50.80
N GLY A 362 20.66 15.16 49.69
CA GLY A 362 19.81 14.50 48.71
C GLY A 362 20.45 13.25 48.09
N THR A 363 19.64 12.21 47.92
CA THR A 363 20.01 10.94 47.31
C THR A 363 19.12 10.59 46.11
N ILE A 364 19.62 9.72 45.24
CA ILE A 364 18.88 9.19 44.07
C ILE A 364 19.41 7.79 43.71
N ASP A 365 18.65 7.03 42.92
CA ASP A 365 19.12 5.84 42.21
C ASP A 365 19.21 6.08 40.69
N PRO A 366 20.36 6.54 40.18
CA PRO A 366 20.51 6.86 38.76
C PRO A 366 20.22 5.69 37.82
N SER A 367 20.54 4.47 38.25
CA SER A 367 20.34 3.25 37.46
C SER A 367 18.89 2.82 37.29
N HIS A 368 17.99 3.32 38.12
CA HIS A 368 16.56 3.06 38.05
C HIS A 368 15.74 4.32 37.71
N ILE A 369 16.36 5.31 37.07
CA ILE A 369 15.61 6.38 36.39
C ILE A 369 15.18 5.86 35.02
N GLU A 370 13.87 5.92 34.79
CA GLU A 370 13.23 5.53 33.56
C GLU A 370 13.00 6.76 32.68
N PHE A 371 13.38 6.65 31.42
CA PHE A 371 13.07 7.61 30.38
C PHE A 371 12.15 6.92 29.39
N LYS A 372 10.93 7.40 29.28
CA LYS A 372 9.93 6.89 28.35
C LYS A 372 9.63 7.95 27.29
N PHE A 373 9.48 7.51 26.05
CA PHE A 373 9.13 8.34 24.91
C PHE A 373 7.93 7.75 24.18
N SER A 374 6.86 8.53 23.99
CA SER A 374 5.61 8.08 23.36
C SER A 374 5.33 8.76 22.02
N GLY A 375 6.37 9.27 21.36
CA GLY A 375 6.23 9.96 20.08
C GLY A 375 6.10 9.02 18.88
N GLN A 376 6.38 9.55 17.69
CA GLN A 376 6.18 8.88 16.42
C GLN A 376 7.32 9.14 15.42
N ASP A 377 7.41 8.28 14.41
CA ASP A 377 8.33 8.44 13.29
C ASP A 377 7.81 9.38 12.19
N ILE A 378 8.62 9.55 11.13
CA ILE A 378 8.26 10.36 9.95
C ILE A 378 7.07 9.81 9.14
N TYR A 379 6.63 8.58 9.40
CA TYR A 379 5.47 7.94 8.78
C TYR A 379 4.23 7.94 9.69
N GLY A 380 4.33 8.54 10.88
CA GLY A 380 3.26 8.59 11.87
C GLY A 380 3.08 7.30 12.68
N LYS A 381 4.02 6.36 12.62
CA LYS A 381 4.01 5.16 13.47
C LYS A 381 4.51 5.53 14.87
N LYS A 382 3.72 5.17 15.88
CA LYS A 382 4.08 5.36 17.29
C LYS A 382 5.15 4.37 17.70
N MET A 383 5.91 4.71 18.74
CA MET A 383 6.89 3.83 19.37
C MET A 383 6.33 2.43 19.65
N ASP A 384 7.15 1.41 19.43
CA ASP A 384 6.87 0.07 19.93
C ASP A 384 6.80 0.09 21.46
N PRO A 385 5.67 -0.28 22.09
CA PRO A 385 5.52 -0.27 23.54
C PRO A 385 6.54 -1.12 24.30
N ASN A 386 7.18 -2.10 23.65
CA ASN A 386 8.24 -2.92 24.25
C ASN A 386 9.60 -2.23 24.24
N PHE A 387 9.77 -1.19 23.43
CA PHE A 387 11.04 -0.47 23.22
C PHE A 387 10.85 1.06 23.32
N ASP A 388 9.80 1.51 23.99
CA ASP A 388 9.48 2.94 24.17
C ASP A 388 10.13 3.56 25.42
N GLN A 389 10.83 2.74 26.21
CA GLN A 389 11.44 3.14 27.47
C GLN A 389 12.85 2.62 27.66
N TYR A 390 13.64 3.37 28.42
CA TYR A 390 15.00 3.04 28.81
C TYR A 390 15.21 3.23 30.32
N THR A 391 15.90 2.29 30.94
CA THR A 391 16.44 2.35 32.30
C THR A 391 17.92 1.94 32.27
N GLY A 392 18.72 2.29 33.28
CA GLY A 392 20.15 1.93 33.33
C GLY A 392 20.46 0.43 33.27
N PHE A 393 19.45 -0.43 33.50
CA PHE A 393 19.53 -1.89 33.37
C PHE A 393 18.82 -2.46 32.13
N SER A 394 17.97 -1.70 31.46
CA SER A 394 17.41 -2.16 30.19
C SER A 394 18.52 -2.11 29.16
N LYS A 395 19.03 -3.28 28.80
CA LYS A 395 19.49 -3.47 27.42
C LYS A 395 18.26 -3.23 26.56
N THR A 396 18.13 -2.05 25.99
CA THR A 396 17.36 -1.95 24.76
C THR A 396 18.23 -2.63 23.69
N ALA A 397 17.58 -3.49 22.90
CA ALA A 397 18.13 -4.61 22.13
C ALA A 397 18.74 -5.77 22.96
#